data_AF-A0A834GQF9-F1
#
_entry.id   AF-A0A834GQF9-F1
#
_cell.length_a   1.000
_cell.length_b   1.000
_cell.length_c   1.000
_cell.angle_alpha   90.00
_cell.angle_beta   90.00
_cell.angle_gamma   90.00
#
_symmetry.space_group_name_H-M   'P 1'
#
loop_
_entity.id
_entity.type
_entity.pdbx_description
1 polymer ?
#
loop_
_entity_poly.entity_id
_entity_poly.type
_entity_poly.pdbx_seq_one_letter_code
_entity_poly.pdbx_strand_id
1 'polypeptide(L)'
;MDNPKKTLPKALFYALIVVVSGYFFPLLIGTGAIRLNRDLWTDGYFSDVAKLVGGVWLRVWVQVAAAMSTIGMFVAEMSGDSFQLLGMAERGMLPTFFAKRSRYGTPLVGILFSASGVILLSWLSFEEIVAAENFLYCFGMILEFISFIRLRIKHPAASRPFKIPVGTVGSILLCIPPTILIGAVLAVSSLKVAVISLVAVVIGLVMQPCLKHVEKKKWLKFSKNSDLPDPLVAAHENTETLVQ
;
A
#
# COMPACT_ATOMS: atom_id res chain seq x y z
N MET A 1 -9.32 -12.43 -14.09
CA MET A 1 -8.22 -11.81 -14.86
C MET A 1 -7.74 -12.81 -15.88
N ASP A 2 -7.95 -12.52 -17.16
CA ASP A 2 -7.50 -13.41 -18.23
C ASP A 2 -5.98 -13.24 -18.42
N ASN A 3 -5.26 -14.36 -18.29
CA ASN A 3 -3.81 -14.48 -18.47
C ASN A 3 -2.95 -13.40 -17.75
N PRO A 4 -2.87 -13.43 -16.41
CA PRO A 4 -2.15 -12.44 -15.60
C PRO A 4 -0.67 -12.29 -15.98
N LYS A 5 -0.05 -13.32 -16.57
CA LYS A 5 1.36 -13.31 -16.99
C LYS A 5 1.70 -12.18 -17.95
N LYS A 6 0.77 -11.82 -18.84
CA LYS A 6 0.96 -10.78 -19.87
C LYS A 6 0.25 -9.48 -19.52
N THR A 7 -0.91 -9.57 -18.87
CA THR A 7 -1.74 -8.41 -18.56
C THR A 7 -1.15 -7.56 -17.44
N LEU A 8 -0.62 -8.19 -16.38
CA LEU A 8 -0.03 -7.47 -15.25
C LEU A 8 1.16 -6.57 -15.64
N PRO A 9 2.22 -7.05 -16.31
CA PRO A 9 3.37 -6.19 -16.63
C PRO A 9 2.99 -5.06 -17.60
N LYS A 10 2.08 -5.30 -18.55
CA LYS A 10 1.59 -4.27 -19.45
C LYS A 10 0.79 -3.20 -18.70
N ALA A 11 -0.12 -3.62 -17.82
CA ALA A 11 -0.90 -2.70 -17.00
C ALA A 11 -0.01 -1.82 -16.12
N LEU A 12 0.98 -2.41 -15.44
CA LEU A 12 1.95 -1.65 -14.63
C LEU A 12 2.77 -0.65 -15.47
N PHE A 13 3.19 -1.04 -16.68
CA PHE A 13 3.93 -0.16 -17.57
C PHE A 13 3.10 1.05 -18.03
N TYR A 14 1.85 0.82 -18.47
CA TYR A 14 0.95 1.92 -18.84
C TYR A 14 0.58 2.79 -17.65
N ALA A 15 0.32 2.19 -16.48
CA ALA A 15 0.05 2.93 -15.26
C ALA A 15 1.22 3.86 -14.90
N LEU A 16 2.46 3.38 -15.00
CA LEU A 16 3.65 4.20 -14.75
C LEU A 16 3.71 5.41 -15.70
N ILE A 17 3.46 5.22 -16.99
CA ILE A 17 3.47 6.32 -17.98
C ILE A 17 2.40 7.36 -17.62
N VAL A 18 1.20 6.91 -17.27
CA VAL A 18 0.09 7.80 -16.90
C VAL A 18 0.44 8.58 -15.64
N VAL A 19 0.99 7.92 -14.61
CA VAL A 19 1.40 8.55 -13.36
C VAL A 19 2.50 9.60 -13.60
N VAL A 20 3.57 9.22 -14.31
CA VAL A 20 4.68 10.15 -14.62
C VAL A 20 4.16 11.36 -15.39
N SER A 21 3.30 11.15 -16.39
CA SER A 21 2.70 12.24 -17.16
C SER A 21 1.82 13.13 -16.27
N GLY A 22 1.03 12.52 -15.40
CA GLY A 22 0.13 13.21 -14.46
C GLY A 22 0.86 14.11 -13.46
N TYR A 23 2.10 13.77 -13.07
CA TYR A 23 2.93 14.66 -12.26
C TYR A 23 3.72 15.67 -13.11
N PHE A 24 4.27 15.22 -14.25
CA PHE A 24 5.18 16.02 -15.07
C PHE A 24 4.51 17.24 -15.68
N PHE A 25 3.34 17.08 -16.33
CA PHE A 25 2.69 18.19 -17.03
C PHE A 25 2.20 19.30 -16.08
N PRO A 26 1.50 19.01 -14.97
CA PRO A 26 1.08 20.06 -14.04
C PRO A 26 2.26 20.82 -13.42
N LEU A 27 3.35 20.11 -13.08
CA LEU A 27 4.57 20.75 -12.57
C LEU A 27 5.24 21.61 -13.63
N LEU A 28 5.34 21.14 -14.87
CA LEU A 28 5.92 21.91 -15.98
C LEU A 28 5.13 23.19 -16.24
N ILE A 29 3.80 23.10 -16.24
CA ILE A 29 2.92 24.27 -16.43
C ILE A 29 3.05 25.23 -15.24
N GLY A 30 3.00 24.71 -14.01
CA GLY A 30 3.05 25.54 -12.80
C GLY A 30 4.39 26.28 -12.63
N THR A 31 5.51 25.59 -12.88
CA THR A 31 6.86 26.18 -12.78
C THR A 31 7.26 26.98 -14.02
N GLY A 32 6.70 26.67 -15.19
CA GLY A 32 6.98 27.37 -16.45
C GLY A 32 6.16 28.64 -16.64
N ALA A 33 4.91 28.69 -16.14
CA ALA A 33 4.03 29.84 -16.32
C ALA A 33 4.22 30.94 -15.27
N ILE A 34 4.81 30.63 -14.11
CA ILE A 34 4.88 31.53 -12.95
C ILE A 34 6.32 31.58 -12.44
N ARG A 35 6.78 32.76 -11.99
CA ARG A 35 8.10 32.89 -11.34
C ARG A 35 8.14 32.04 -10.07
N LEU A 36 9.14 31.18 -9.97
CA LEU A 36 9.31 30.27 -8.83
C LEU A 36 9.57 31.06 -7.54
N ASN A 37 8.54 31.15 -6.70
CA ASN A 37 8.67 31.58 -5.31
C ASN A 37 8.28 30.41 -4.41
N ARG A 38 9.26 29.79 -3.76
CA ARG A 38 9.06 28.55 -2.97
C ARG A 38 8.11 28.75 -1.79
N ASP A 39 8.05 29.94 -1.22
CA ASP A 39 7.24 30.22 -0.02
C ASP A 39 5.73 30.19 -0.29
N LEU A 40 5.34 30.29 -1.57
CA LEU A 40 3.93 30.21 -1.99
C LEU A 40 3.45 28.78 -2.24
N TRP A 41 4.34 27.79 -2.31
CA TRP A 41 4.00 26.39 -2.62
C TRP A 41 3.47 25.67 -1.38
N THR A 42 2.31 26.11 -0.90
CA THR A 42 1.58 25.49 0.21
C THR A 42 0.44 24.61 -0.31
N ASP A 43 -0.24 23.91 0.60
CA ASP A 43 -1.39 23.09 0.28
C ASP A 43 -2.45 23.87 -0.50
N GLY A 44 -2.96 23.27 -1.58
CA GLY A 44 -3.96 23.88 -2.45
C GLY A 44 -3.41 24.90 -3.46
N TYR A 45 -2.12 25.23 -3.46
CA TYR A 45 -1.54 26.25 -4.35
C TYR A 45 -1.73 25.94 -5.84
N PHE A 46 -1.82 24.67 -6.24
CA PHE A 46 -2.16 24.27 -7.61
C PHE A 46 -3.49 24.86 -8.11
N SER A 47 -4.45 25.11 -7.20
CA SER A 47 -5.70 25.78 -7.53
C SER A 47 -5.50 27.26 -7.89
N ASP A 48 -4.56 27.93 -7.22
CA ASP A 48 -4.19 29.31 -7.53
C ASP A 48 -3.37 29.40 -8.82
N VAL A 49 -2.46 28.45 -9.05
CA VAL A 49 -1.77 28.27 -10.34
C VAL A 49 -2.78 28.10 -11.47
N ALA A 50 -3.79 27.23 -11.28
CA ALA A 50 -4.86 27.02 -12.24
C ALA A 50 -5.66 28.31 -12.52
N LYS A 51 -5.91 29.13 -11.49
CA LYS A 51 -6.56 30.44 -11.65
C LYS A 51 -5.72 31.40 -12.48
N LEU A 52 -4.41 31.43 -12.25
CA LEU A 52 -3.49 32.33 -12.98
C LEU A 52 -3.33 31.93 -14.45
N VAL A 53 -3.35 30.64 -14.75
CA VAL A 53 -3.17 30.12 -16.11
C VAL A 53 -4.49 30.11 -16.92
N GLY A 54 -5.58 29.65 -16.31
CA GLY A 54 -6.85 29.37 -17.00
C GLY A 54 -8.07 30.06 -16.42
N GLY A 55 -7.89 31.01 -15.51
CA GLY A 55 -8.97 31.76 -14.88
C GLY A 55 -9.78 30.97 -13.85
N VAL A 56 -10.87 31.57 -13.37
CA VAL A 56 -11.72 31.01 -12.32
C VAL A 56 -12.37 29.68 -12.74
N TRP A 57 -12.66 29.51 -14.03
CA TRP A 57 -13.21 28.27 -14.57
C TRP A 57 -12.29 27.07 -14.31
N LEU A 58 -11.00 27.18 -14.66
CA LEU A 58 -10.05 26.10 -14.46
C LEU A 58 -9.82 25.82 -12.97
N ARG A 59 -9.79 26.88 -12.15
CA ARG A 59 -9.71 26.75 -10.68
C ARG A 59 -10.82 25.86 -10.12
N VAL A 60 -12.07 26.11 -10.50
CA VAL A 60 -13.23 25.35 -9.99
C VAL A 60 -13.12 23.88 -10.38
N TRP A 61 -12.77 23.59 -11.64
CA TRP A 61 -12.59 22.20 -12.09
C TRP A 61 -11.49 21.48 -11.32
N VAL A 62 -10.35 22.13 -11.11
CA VAL A 62 -9.24 21.55 -10.33
C VAL A 62 -9.66 21.29 -8.88
N GLN A 63 -10.39 22.21 -8.25
CA GLN A 63 -10.88 22.02 -6.88
C GLN A 63 -11.88 20.87 -6.77
N VAL A 64 -12.85 20.81 -7.68
CA VAL A 64 -13.87 19.74 -7.70
C VAL A 64 -13.21 18.40 -7.98
N ALA A 65 -12.29 18.32 -8.95
CA ALA A 65 -11.55 17.11 -9.25
C ALA A 65 -10.69 16.64 -8.07
N ALA A 66 -9.97 17.56 -7.40
CA ALA A 66 -9.16 17.25 -6.23
C ALA A 66 -10.02 16.74 -5.06
N ALA A 67 -11.16 17.38 -4.80
CA ALA A 67 -12.10 16.96 -3.76
C ALA A 67 -12.66 15.56 -4.05
N MET A 68 -13.16 15.33 -5.27
CA MET A 68 -13.69 14.01 -5.67
C MET A 68 -12.61 12.92 -5.63
N SER A 69 -11.39 13.22 -6.09
CA SER A 69 -10.26 12.29 -6.06
C SER A 69 -9.89 11.90 -4.64
N THR A 70 -9.86 12.86 -3.71
CA THR A 70 -9.54 12.62 -2.30
C THR A 70 -10.59 11.74 -1.63
N ILE A 71 -11.88 12.02 -1.88
CA ILE A 71 -12.99 11.19 -1.37
C ILE A 71 -12.90 9.76 -1.95
N GLY A 72 -12.67 9.64 -3.26
CA GLY A 72 -12.53 8.35 -3.93
C GLY A 72 -11.38 7.51 -3.38
N MET A 73 -10.22 8.14 -3.20
CA MET A 73 -9.04 7.50 -2.60
C MET A 73 -9.31 7.05 -1.18
N PHE A 74 -9.90 7.90 -0.35
CA PHE A 74 -10.26 7.55 1.04
C PHE A 74 -11.18 6.33 1.10
N VAL A 75 -12.24 6.29 0.28
CA VAL A 75 -13.18 5.16 0.26
C VAL A 75 -12.52 3.87 -0.24
N ALA A 76 -11.66 3.97 -1.25
CA ALA A 76 -10.93 2.83 -1.80
C ALA A 76 -9.94 2.23 -0.79
N GLU A 77 -9.12 3.07 -0.15
CA GLU A 77 -8.16 2.65 0.87
C GLU A 77 -8.87 2.04 2.09
N MET A 78 -9.89 2.71 2.60
CA MET A 78 -10.69 2.21 3.72
C MET A 78 -11.29 0.83 3.44
N SER A 79 -11.75 0.62 2.21
CA SER A 79 -12.25 -0.68 1.76
C SER A 79 -11.11 -1.71 1.70
N GLY A 80 -9.98 -1.35 1.11
CA GLY A 80 -8.77 -2.18 1.02
C GLY A 80 -8.33 -2.70 2.39
N ASP A 81 -8.14 -1.80 3.36
CA ASP A 81 -7.73 -2.14 4.72
C ASP A 81 -8.72 -3.08 5.42
N SER A 82 -10.01 -2.78 5.28
CA SER A 82 -11.07 -3.58 5.89
C SER A 82 -11.11 -5.01 5.33
N PHE A 83 -10.96 -5.16 4.00
CA PHE A 83 -10.88 -6.47 3.35
C PHE A 83 -9.55 -7.17 3.63
N GLN A 84 -8.46 -6.43 3.83
CA GLN A 84 -7.18 -7.00 4.23
C GLN A 84 -7.27 -7.61 5.63
N LEU A 85 -7.88 -6.92 6.60
CA LEU A 85 -8.14 -7.46 7.95
C LEU A 85 -9.05 -8.69 7.90
N LEU A 86 -10.09 -8.66 7.08
CA LEU A 86 -10.97 -9.81 6.85
C LEU A 86 -10.17 -11.00 6.31
N GLY A 87 -9.35 -10.80 5.28
CA GLY A 87 -8.52 -11.85 4.70
C GLY A 87 -7.49 -12.43 5.69
N MET A 88 -6.92 -11.58 6.55
CA MET A 88 -6.05 -12.03 7.64
C MET A 88 -6.82 -12.91 8.65
N ALA A 89 -8.03 -12.52 9.01
CA ALA A 89 -8.88 -13.27 9.93
C ALA A 89 -9.35 -14.61 9.36
N GLU A 90 -9.74 -14.66 8.08
CA GLU A 90 -10.14 -15.90 7.40
C GLU A 90 -8.98 -16.91 7.29
N ARG A 91 -7.74 -16.41 7.21
CA ARG A 91 -6.51 -17.23 7.26
C ARG A 91 -6.09 -17.61 8.70
N GLY A 92 -6.86 -17.21 9.72
CA GLY A 92 -6.57 -17.49 11.14
C GLY A 92 -5.46 -16.63 11.75
N MET A 93 -5.02 -15.55 11.09
CA MET A 93 -4.00 -14.64 11.63
C MET A 93 -4.57 -13.64 12.64
N LEU A 94 -5.88 -13.36 12.56
CA LEU A 94 -6.63 -12.50 13.47
C LEU A 94 -7.81 -13.25 14.10
N PRO A 95 -8.38 -12.75 15.21
CA PRO A 95 -9.55 -13.35 15.84
C PRO A 95 -10.75 -13.43 14.90
N THR A 96 -11.62 -14.43 15.08
CA THR A 96 -12.80 -14.68 14.22
C THR A 96 -13.79 -13.52 14.14
N PHE A 97 -13.74 -12.58 15.09
CA PHE A 97 -14.59 -11.39 15.05
C PHE A 97 -14.32 -10.55 13.79
N PHE A 98 -13.07 -10.47 13.32
CA PHE A 98 -12.71 -9.79 12.07
C PHE A 98 -13.13 -10.58 10.82
N ALA A 99 -13.36 -11.90 10.94
CA ALA A 99 -13.86 -12.74 9.85
C ALA A 99 -15.37 -12.56 9.58
N LYS A 100 -16.08 -11.82 10.45
CA LYS A 100 -17.53 -11.68 10.35
C LYS A 100 -17.92 -10.69 9.25
N ARG A 101 -18.70 -11.18 8.29
CA ARG A 101 -19.30 -10.37 7.21
C ARG A 101 -20.72 -9.95 7.57
N SER A 102 -21.15 -8.79 7.09
CA SER A 102 -22.54 -8.32 7.15
C SER A 102 -23.42 -9.07 6.15
N ARG A 103 -24.74 -8.84 6.20
CA ARG A 103 -25.73 -9.32 5.21
C ARG A 103 -25.33 -8.96 3.76
N TYR A 104 -24.65 -7.83 3.58
CA TYR A 104 -24.19 -7.32 2.29
C TYR A 104 -22.75 -7.77 1.94
N GLY A 105 -22.15 -8.70 2.68
CA GLY A 105 -20.79 -9.18 2.44
C GLY A 105 -19.67 -8.25 2.91
N THR A 106 -20.00 -7.11 3.53
CA THR A 106 -19.02 -6.11 3.99
C THR A 106 -18.45 -6.45 5.39
N PRO A 107 -17.14 -6.28 5.62
CA PRO A 107 -16.51 -6.50 6.92
C PRO A 107 -16.70 -5.30 7.86
N LEU A 108 -17.86 -5.20 8.52
CA LEU A 108 -18.20 -4.07 9.40
C LEU A 108 -17.18 -3.84 10.52
N VAL A 109 -16.64 -4.92 11.09
CA VAL A 109 -15.63 -4.84 12.15
C VAL A 109 -14.34 -4.22 11.64
N GLY A 110 -13.90 -4.61 10.43
CA GLY A 110 -12.74 -4.02 9.77
C GLY A 110 -12.94 -2.52 9.53
N ILE A 111 -14.11 -2.14 9.01
CA ILE A 111 -14.45 -0.73 8.75
C ILE A 111 -14.44 0.09 10.05
N LEU A 112 -15.07 -0.39 11.12
CA LEU A 112 -15.09 0.32 12.40
C LEU A 112 -13.69 0.45 13.01
N PHE A 113 -12.85 -0.57 12.85
CA PHE A 113 -11.47 -0.56 13.32
C PHE A 113 -10.59 0.41 12.51
N SER A 114 -10.70 0.41 11.18
CA SER A 114 -9.99 1.40 10.36
C SER A 114 -10.49 2.82 10.64
N ALA A 115 -11.80 3.01 10.85
CA ALA A 115 -12.39 4.31 11.19
C ALA A 115 -11.89 4.84 12.53
N SER A 116 -11.80 3.98 13.55
CA SER A 116 -11.22 4.39 14.84
C SER A 116 -9.74 4.76 14.69
N GLY A 117 -8.98 4.05 13.85
CA GLY A 117 -7.61 4.41 13.50
C GLY A 117 -7.50 5.82 12.90
N VAL A 118 -8.35 6.16 11.92
CA VAL A 118 -8.40 7.50 11.31
C VAL A 118 -8.72 8.57 12.36
N ILE A 119 -9.68 8.32 13.26
CA ILE A 119 -10.02 9.26 14.33
C ILE A 119 -8.83 9.43 15.29
N LEU A 120 -8.14 8.35 15.65
CA LEU A 120 -6.95 8.42 16.50
C LEU A 120 -5.80 9.19 15.85
N LEU A 121 -5.61 9.04 14.54
CA LEU A 121 -4.57 9.77 13.80
C LEU A 121 -4.94 11.24 13.55
N SER A 122 -6.22 11.61 13.62
CA SER A 122 -6.67 12.99 13.40
C SER A 122 -6.12 14.02 14.41
N TRP A 123 -5.53 13.57 15.52
CA TRP A 123 -4.82 14.41 16.48
C TRP A 123 -3.39 14.79 16.05
N LEU A 124 -2.82 14.14 15.03
CA LEU A 124 -1.49 14.45 14.49
C LEU A 124 -1.58 15.45 13.34
N SER A 125 -0.49 16.18 13.07
CA SER A 125 -0.45 17.03 11.87
C SER A 125 -0.36 16.21 10.59
N PHE A 126 -0.87 16.76 9.49
CA PHE A 126 -0.83 16.10 8.17
C PHE A 126 0.60 15.72 7.77
N GLU A 127 1.57 16.61 7.98
CA GLU A 127 2.98 16.34 7.71
C GLU A 127 3.53 15.17 8.53
N GLU A 128 3.18 15.09 9.82
CA GLU A 128 3.59 13.97 10.68
C GLU A 128 2.98 12.65 10.20
N ILE A 129 1.71 12.65 9.80
CA ILE A 129 1.02 11.45 9.28
C ILE A 129 1.69 10.97 8.00
N VAL A 130 1.89 11.85 7.02
CA VAL A 130 2.52 11.52 5.73
C VAL A 130 3.96 11.06 5.93
N ALA A 131 4.71 11.70 6.83
CA ALA A 131 6.07 11.30 7.12
C ALA A 131 6.13 9.92 7.80
N ALA A 132 5.22 9.64 8.74
CA ALA A 132 5.14 8.35 9.43
C ALA A 132 4.69 7.22 8.48
N GLU A 133 3.71 7.48 7.62
CA GLU A 133 3.25 6.58 6.56
C GLU A 133 4.41 6.23 5.61
N ASN A 134 5.10 7.23 5.09
CA ASN A 134 6.25 7.03 4.20
C ASN A 134 7.35 6.18 4.85
N PHE A 135 7.62 6.39 6.15
CA PHE A 135 8.58 5.59 6.90
C PHE A 135 8.12 4.12 7.00
N LEU A 136 6.86 3.88 7.37
CA LEU A 136 6.30 2.52 7.48
C LEU A 136 6.28 1.82 6.12
N TYR A 137 5.95 2.54 5.06
CA TYR A 137 5.99 2.05 3.69
C TYR A 137 7.41 1.64 3.29
N CYS A 138 8.40 2.50 3.56
CA CYS A 138 9.82 2.21 3.34
C CYS A 138 10.26 0.92 4.06
N PHE A 139 9.87 0.76 5.33
CA PHE A 139 10.16 -0.43 6.11
C PHE A 139 9.49 -1.69 5.51
N GLY A 140 8.21 -1.59 5.14
CA GLY A 140 7.47 -2.66 4.47
C GLY A 140 8.12 -3.09 3.16
N MET A 141 8.51 -2.14 2.31
CA MET A 141 9.18 -2.38 1.04
C MET A 141 10.53 -3.12 1.22
N ILE A 142 11.31 -2.79 2.25
CA ILE A 142 12.54 -3.52 2.57
C ILE A 142 12.21 -4.98 2.91
N LEU A 143 11.20 -5.23 3.75
CA LEU A 143 10.77 -6.58 4.10
C LEU A 143 10.25 -7.35 2.88
N GLU A 144 9.55 -6.69 1.96
CA GLU A 144 9.11 -7.26 0.70
C GLU A 144 10.28 -7.64 -0.20
N PHE A 145 11.28 -6.77 -0.37
CA PHE A 145 12.48 -7.09 -1.15
C PHE A 145 13.26 -8.26 -0.55
N ILE A 146 13.46 -8.27 0.77
CA ILE A 146 14.09 -9.39 1.48
C ILE A 146 13.30 -10.67 1.24
N SER A 147 11.97 -10.62 1.40
CA SER A 147 11.08 -11.77 1.21
C SER A 147 11.10 -12.27 -0.22
N PHE A 148 11.08 -11.36 -1.20
CA PHE A 148 11.17 -11.67 -2.63
C PHE A 148 12.46 -12.40 -2.98
N ILE A 149 13.61 -11.86 -2.53
CA ILE A 149 14.93 -12.48 -2.76
C ILE A 149 14.99 -13.84 -2.05
N ARG A 150 14.57 -13.91 -0.78
CA ARG A 150 14.58 -15.15 0.01
C ARG A 150 13.70 -16.23 -0.62
N LEU A 151 12.51 -15.88 -1.11
CA LEU A 151 11.60 -16.81 -1.79
C LEU A 151 12.17 -17.27 -3.13
N ARG A 152 12.92 -16.43 -3.84
CA ARG A 152 13.60 -16.79 -5.08
C ARG A 152 14.73 -17.81 -4.87
N ILE A 153 15.46 -17.70 -3.75
CA ILE A 153 16.55 -18.61 -3.42
C ILE A 153 16.02 -19.92 -2.81
N LYS A 154 15.09 -19.83 -1.85
CA LYS A 154 14.61 -20.99 -1.08
C LYS A 154 13.63 -21.87 -1.86
N HIS A 155 12.79 -21.25 -2.71
CA HIS A 155 11.77 -21.95 -3.49
C HIS A 155 11.90 -21.60 -5.00
N PRO A 156 12.99 -22.06 -5.65
CA PRO A 156 13.24 -21.74 -7.06
C PRO A 156 12.28 -22.44 -8.03
N ALA A 157 11.77 -23.62 -7.65
CA ALA A 157 10.86 -24.43 -8.45
C ALA A 157 9.36 -24.07 -8.28
N ALA A 158 9.02 -23.12 -7.40
CA ALA A 158 7.64 -22.69 -7.23
C ALA A 158 7.09 -22.09 -8.54
N SER A 159 5.88 -22.50 -8.92
CA SER A 159 5.18 -21.95 -10.10
C SER A 159 4.92 -20.45 -9.89
N ARG A 160 5.44 -19.63 -10.80
CA ARG A 160 5.30 -18.16 -10.75
C ARG A 160 4.53 -17.71 -11.99
N PRO A 161 3.31 -17.16 -11.83
CA PRO A 161 2.56 -16.60 -12.95
C PRO A 161 3.38 -15.56 -13.72
N PHE A 162 4.13 -14.71 -13.01
CA PHE A 162 5.06 -13.76 -13.61
C PHE A 162 6.45 -13.91 -12.99
N LYS A 163 7.49 -13.89 -13.83
CA LYS A 163 8.90 -14.01 -13.42
C LYS A 163 9.71 -12.90 -14.07
N ILE A 164 10.46 -12.15 -13.25
CA ILE A 164 11.36 -11.11 -13.76
C ILE A 164 12.52 -11.76 -14.52
N PRO A 165 12.78 -11.38 -15.79
CA PRO A 165 13.69 -12.09 -16.69
C PRO A 165 15.18 -11.96 -16.34
N VAL A 166 15.55 -11.16 -15.35
CA VAL A 166 16.96 -10.77 -15.06
C VAL A 166 17.74 -11.77 -14.17
N GLY A 167 17.28 -13.02 -14.01
CA GLY A 167 17.93 -13.98 -13.11
C GLY A 167 17.91 -13.57 -11.62
N THR A 168 18.53 -14.36 -10.73
CA THR A 168 18.56 -14.04 -9.29
C THR A 168 19.48 -12.85 -8.99
N VAL A 169 20.67 -12.83 -9.60
CA VAL A 169 21.65 -11.74 -9.44
C VAL A 169 21.09 -10.42 -9.97
N GLY A 170 20.52 -10.40 -11.17
CA GLY A 170 19.92 -9.18 -11.72
C GLY A 170 18.71 -8.70 -10.91
N SER A 171 17.98 -9.60 -10.25
CA SER A 171 16.89 -9.19 -9.36
C SER A 171 17.37 -8.61 -8.04
N ILE A 172 18.51 -9.06 -7.52
CA ILE A 172 19.16 -8.40 -6.38
C ILE A 172 19.64 -7.02 -6.80
N LEU A 173 20.33 -6.91 -7.94
CA LEU A 173 20.79 -5.63 -8.49
C LEU A 173 19.64 -4.65 -8.74
N LEU A 174 18.49 -5.13 -9.19
CA LEU A 174 17.29 -4.30 -9.40
C LEU A 174 16.73 -3.72 -8.09
N CYS A 175 16.84 -4.45 -6.97
CA CYS A 175 16.37 -3.99 -5.66
C CYS A 175 17.35 -3.03 -4.97
N ILE A 176 18.62 -2.96 -5.38
CA ILE A 176 19.63 -2.11 -4.72
C ILE A 176 19.31 -0.61 -4.84
N PRO A 177 19.06 -0.03 -6.04
CA PRO A 177 18.76 1.40 -6.17
C PRO A 177 17.57 1.87 -5.31
N PRO A 178 16.38 1.20 -5.33
CA PRO A 178 15.29 1.62 -4.48
C PRO A 178 15.59 1.43 -2.99
N THR A 179 16.36 0.41 -2.61
CA THR A 179 16.78 0.23 -1.20
C THR A 179 17.72 1.34 -0.72
N ILE A 180 18.66 1.79 -1.56
CA ILE A 180 19.53 2.93 -1.27
C ILE A 180 18.70 4.20 -1.10
N LEU A 181 17.76 4.45 -2.02
CA LEU A 181 16.88 5.61 -1.95
C LEU A 181 16.04 5.59 -0.66
N ILE A 182 15.47 4.44 -0.31
CA ILE A 182 14.76 4.24 0.96
C ILE A 182 15.68 4.58 2.14
N GLY A 183 16.91 4.06 2.16
CA GLY A 183 17.89 4.37 3.20
C GLY A 183 18.17 5.86 3.33
N ALA A 184 18.29 6.58 2.21
CA ALA A 184 18.48 8.02 2.21
C ALA A 184 17.25 8.77 2.76
N VAL A 185 16.03 8.40 2.35
CA VAL A 185 14.79 9.01 2.89
C VAL A 185 14.68 8.78 4.40
N LEU A 186 14.96 7.56 4.86
CA LEU A 186 14.94 7.22 6.28
C LEU A 186 16.00 8.02 7.08
N ALA A 187 17.17 8.29 6.49
CA ALA A 187 18.24 9.05 7.14
C ALA A 187 17.92 10.55 7.28
N VAL A 188 17.11 11.10 6.37
CA VAL A 188 16.70 12.52 6.39
C VAL A 188 15.44 12.73 7.26
N SER A 189 14.76 11.65 7.65
CA SER A 189 13.53 11.72 8.45
C SER A 189 13.76 12.33 9.84
N SER A 190 12.76 13.09 10.32
CA SER A 190 12.86 13.72 11.63
C SER A 190 12.87 12.68 12.76
N LEU A 191 13.61 12.97 13.85
CA LEU A 191 13.69 12.07 15.01
C LEU A 191 12.31 11.77 15.62
N LYS A 192 11.40 12.75 15.62
CA LYS A 192 10.03 12.57 16.12
C LYS A 192 9.27 11.52 15.30
N VAL A 193 9.29 11.65 13.98
CA VAL A 193 8.64 10.70 13.06
C VAL A 193 9.28 9.32 13.17
N ALA A 194 10.61 9.25 13.21
CA ALA A 194 11.33 7.99 13.37
C ALA A 194 10.93 7.25 14.65
N VAL A 195 10.77 7.95 15.78
CA VAL A 195 10.31 7.36 17.04
C VAL A 195 8.87 6.85 16.93
N ILE A 196 7.94 7.66 16.40
CA ILE A 196 6.53 7.27 16.22
C ILE A 196 6.43 6.01 15.34
N SER A 197 7.13 6.01 14.21
CA SER A 197 7.12 4.87 13.29
C SER A 197 7.81 3.63 13.87
N LEU A 198 8.90 3.79 14.63
CA LEU A 198 9.57 2.66 15.30
C LEU A 198 8.64 2.03 16.36
N VAL A 199 7.93 2.84 17.13
CA VAL A 199 6.92 2.36 18.09
C VAL A 199 5.83 1.59 17.36
N ALA A 200 5.32 2.10 16.23
CA ALA A 200 4.32 1.40 15.42
C ALA A 200 4.84 0.05 14.88
N VAL A 201 6.09 0.00 14.40
CA VAL A 201 6.73 -1.25 13.96
C VAL A 201 6.85 -2.25 15.11
N VAL A 202 7.30 -1.81 16.29
CA VAL A 202 7.42 -2.66 17.48
C VAL A 202 6.05 -3.20 17.89
N ILE A 203 5.02 -2.35 17.90
CA ILE A 203 3.64 -2.79 18.18
C ILE A 203 3.21 -3.87 17.19
N GLY A 204 3.44 -3.66 15.88
CA GLY A 204 3.12 -4.65 14.85
C GLY A 204 3.84 -5.99 15.05
N LEU A 205 5.15 -5.95 15.35
CA LEU A 205 5.96 -7.14 15.60
C LEU A 205 5.56 -7.88 16.88
N VAL A 206 5.17 -7.17 17.94
CA VAL A 206 4.71 -7.75 19.22
C VAL A 206 3.27 -8.25 19.12
N MET A 207 2.44 -7.66 18.26
CA MET A 207 1.05 -8.06 18.08
C MET A 207 0.95 -9.52 17.62
N GLN A 208 1.80 -9.97 16.70
CA GLN A 208 1.76 -11.35 16.20
C GLN A 208 2.01 -12.42 17.30
N PRO A 209 3.09 -12.38 18.10
CA PRO A 209 3.30 -13.33 19.20
C PRO A 209 2.25 -13.18 20.30
N CYS A 210 1.74 -11.96 20.57
CA CYS A 210 0.66 -11.74 21.51
C CYS A 210 -0.62 -12.46 21.06
N LEU A 211 -1.01 -12.32 19.79
CA LEU A 211 -2.16 -13.03 19.21
C LEU A 211 -2.00 -14.55 19.28
N LYS A 212 -0.80 -15.08 18.97
CA LYS A 212 -0.51 -16.51 19.15
C LYS A 212 -0.59 -16.96 20.61
N HIS A 213 -0.21 -16.11 21.56
CA HIS A 213 -0.32 -16.41 22.99
C HIS A 213 -1.78 -16.44 23.44
N VAL A 214 -2.59 -15.49 22.96
CA VAL A 214 -4.05 -15.39 23.20
C VAL A 214 -4.79 -16.59 22.60
N GLU A 215 -4.38 -17.03 21.40
CA GLU A 215 -4.88 -18.27 20.76
C GLU A 215 -4.55 -19.50 21.61
N LYS A 216 -3.30 -19.66 22.05
CA LYS A 216 -2.87 -20.77 22.93
C LYS A 216 -3.63 -20.80 24.25
N LYS A 217 -3.94 -19.65 24.82
CA LYS A 217 -4.75 -19.51 26.04
C LYS A 217 -6.26 -19.66 25.80
N LYS A 218 -6.71 -19.84 24.55
CA LYS A 218 -8.12 -19.93 24.13
C LYS A 218 -8.97 -18.73 24.56
N TRP A 219 -8.35 -17.56 24.74
CA TRP A 219 -9.07 -16.34 25.14
C TRP A 219 -9.94 -15.79 24.02
N LEU A 220 -9.50 -15.97 22.77
CA LEU A 220 -10.26 -15.61 21.57
C LEU A 220 -10.31 -16.80 20.63
N LYS A 221 -11.41 -16.92 19.89
CA LYS A 221 -11.55 -17.93 18.83
C LYS A 221 -10.77 -17.45 17.60
N PHE A 222 -9.93 -18.33 17.08
CA PHE A 222 -9.29 -18.21 15.78
C PHE A 222 -9.82 -19.37 14.94
N SER A 223 -10.40 -19.08 13.78
CA SER A 223 -10.92 -20.10 12.89
C SER A 223 -10.20 -19.95 11.58
N LYS A 224 -9.49 -21.00 11.17
CA LYS A 224 -8.96 -21.10 9.82
C LYS A 224 -10.13 -21.49 8.93
N ASN A 225 -10.46 -20.68 7.93
CA ASN A 225 -11.45 -21.08 6.95
C ASN A 225 -10.84 -22.18 6.08
N SER A 226 -11.35 -23.41 6.22
CA SER A 226 -10.85 -24.61 5.53
C SER A 226 -11.08 -24.55 4.02
N ASP A 227 -12.02 -23.72 3.57
CA ASP A 227 -12.38 -23.58 2.14
C ASP A 227 -11.41 -22.67 1.37
N LEU A 228 -10.50 -21.97 2.06
CA LEU A 228 -9.47 -21.18 1.40
C LEU A 228 -8.33 -22.10 0.95
N PRO A 229 -8.07 -22.24 -0.36
CA PRO A 229 -7.01 -23.11 -0.82
C PRO A 229 -5.67 -22.61 -0.29
N ASP A 230 -4.84 -23.58 0.14
CA ASP A 230 -3.50 -23.27 0.63
C ASP A 230 -2.71 -22.68 -0.55
N PRO A 231 -2.02 -21.52 -0.41
CA PRO A 231 -1.40 -20.84 -1.56
C PRO A 231 -0.36 -21.70 -2.27
N LEU A 232 0.22 -22.67 -1.55
CA LEU A 232 1.18 -23.64 -2.06
C LEU A 232 0.50 -24.81 -2.81
N VAL A 233 -0.73 -25.17 -2.43
CA VAL A 233 -1.53 -26.24 -3.08
C VAL A 233 -2.25 -25.71 -4.31
N ALA A 234 -2.82 -24.51 -4.24
CA ALA A 234 -3.46 -23.81 -5.37
C ALA A 234 -2.48 -23.56 -6.54
N ALA A 235 -1.19 -23.37 -6.23
CA ALA A 235 -0.15 -23.24 -7.24
C ALA A 235 0.13 -24.57 -7.98
N HIS A 236 -0.09 -25.71 -7.31
CA HIS A 236 0.06 -27.04 -7.88
C HIS A 236 -1.14 -27.44 -8.76
N GLU A 237 -2.39 -27.22 -8.32
CA GLU A 237 -3.60 -27.60 -9.09
C GLU A 237 -3.76 -26.83 -10.41
N ASN A 238 -3.37 -25.54 -10.44
CA ASN A 238 -3.32 -24.77 -11.69
C ASN A 238 -2.29 -25.30 -12.70
N THR A 239 -1.41 -26.21 -12.27
CA THR A 239 -0.40 -26.84 -13.15
C THR A 239 -1.00 -28.00 -13.93
N GLU A 240 -1.92 -28.78 -13.35
CA GLU A 240 -2.54 -29.93 -14.03
C GLU A 240 -3.60 -29.49 -15.05
N THR A 241 -4.34 -28.43 -14.75
CA THR A 241 -5.40 -27.90 -15.62
C THR A 241 -4.90 -27.11 -16.84
N LEU A 242 -3.62 -26.73 -16.86
CA LEU A 242 -2.98 -26.05 -18.00
C LEU A 242 -2.14 -26.98 -18.88
N VAL A 243 -2.02 -28.26 -18.50
CA VAL A 243 -1.26 -29.30 -19.22
C VAL A 243 -2.19 -30.29 -19.93
N GLN A 244 -3.51 -30.20 -19.71
CA GLN A 244 -4.56 -30.81 -20.54
C GLN A 244 -5.16 -29.79 -21.51
#